data_AF-A0A150MBK6-F1
#
_entry.id   AF-A0A150MBK6-F1
#
_cell.length_a   1.000
_cell.length_b   1.000
_cell.length_c   1.000
_cell.angle_alpha   90.00
_cell.angle_beta   90.00
_cell.angle_gamma   90.00
#
_symmetry.space_group_name_H-M   'P 1'
#
loop_
_entity.id
_entity.type
_entity.pdbx_description
1 polymer ?
#
loop_
_entity_poly.entity_id
_entity_poly.type
_entity_poly.pdbx_seq_one_letter_code
_entity_poly.pdbx_strand_id
1 'polypeptide(L)'
;MALAILEEWEKKSPDTYRELSYTIIDQSLFHRQRQRETLRAAADKVEQYDNVSRWLAERGPFSGIVFSNEFFDALPVHVIAKEQGILYECFVAARDGRLVEEKEPLCNLDIARYLAERGLSLAEGQRLEVPLAARSFWLDIGPQFRQAVMVTIDYGYTDEQLRAPARRHGSLRGYFRHRLVPDPLHRPGEMDLTAHVQWDAIRLYARQTGWEEVAFLRQDRFLLAAGLLDEWAVSKSAELFAPPSREDRMLRALVADDGISRFFDVLIGQKGVKLPIPDIWAAPEFLP
;
A
#
# COMPACT_ATOMS: atom_id res chain seq x y z
N MET A 1 -14.45 -0.31 -1.99
CA MET A 1 -13.88 0.75 -1.12
C MET A 1 -14.56 2.10 -1.36
N ALA A 2 -14.33 2.78 -2.49
CA ALA A 2 -14.88 4.13 -2.73
C ALA A 2 -16.39 4.28 -2.47
N LEU A 3 -17.22 3.34 -2.96
CA LEU A 3 -18.67 3.37 -2.73
C LEU A 3 -19.00 3.36 -1.23
N ALA A 4 -18.43 2.41 -0.47
CA ALA A 4 -18.65 2.30 0.96
C ALA A 4 -18.17 3.55 1.72
N ILE A 5 -17.03 4.15 1.32
CA ILE A 5 -16.56 5.40 1.89
C ILE A 5 -17.58 6.51 1.66
N LEU A 6 -18.08 6.66 0.43
CA LEU A 6 -19.04 7.71 0.07
C LEU A 6 -20.37 7.54 0.84
N GLU A 7 -20.89 6.31 0.90
CA GLU A 7 -22.12 5.99 1.64
C GLU A 7 -21.98 6.26 3.14
N GLU A 8 -20.87 5.85 3.75
CA GLU A 8 -20.65 6.10 5.18
C GLU A 8 -20.38 7.58 5.47
N TRP A 9 -19.72 8.30 4.56
CA TRP A 9 -19.51 9.74 4.71
C TRP A 9 -20.82 10.52 4.64
N GLU A 10 -21.71 10.16 3.70
CA GLU A 10 -23.04 10.76 3.58
C GLU A 10 -23.85 10.57 4.87
N LYS A 11 -23.79 9.37 5.48
CA LYS A 11 -24.48 9.08 6.74
C LYS A 11 -23.89 9.84 7.93
N LYS A 12 -22.56 9.80 8.10
CA LYS A 12 -21.89 10.33 9.29
C LYS A 12 -21.69 11.85 9.24
N SER A 13 -21.57 12.44 8.06
CA SER A 13 -21.38 13.88 7.89
C SER A 13 -22.03 14.40 6.60
N PRO A 14 -23.37 14.51 6.56
CA PRO A 14 -24.11 14.94 5.37
C PRO A 14 -23.66 16.31 4.85
N ASP A 15 -23.31 17.24 5.74
CA ASP A 15 -22.91 18.59 5.34
C ASP A 15 -21.56 18.61 4.63
N THR A 16 -20.58 17.83 5.09
CA THR A 16 -19.27 17.76 4.41
C THR A 16 -19.35 16.92 3.13
N TYR A 17 -20.24 15.92 3.08
CA TYR A 17 -20.50 15.13 1.88
C TYR A 17 -21.01 15.98 0.71
N ARG A 18 -21.82 17.03 0.95
CA ARG A 18 -22.29 17.93 -0.11
C ARG A 18 -21.16 18.63 -0.86
N GLU A 19 -20.08 18.97 -0.15
CA GLU A 19 -18.91 19.67 -0.72
C GLU A 19 -17.77 18.70 -1.12
N LEU A 20 -17.93 17.40 -0.85
CA LEU A 20 -16.93 16.38 -1.15
C LEU A 20 -16.79 16.16 -2.67
N SER A 21 -15.54 16.03 -3.13
CA SER A 21 -15.18 15.43 -4.41
C SER A 21 -14.23 14.25 -4.15
N TYR A 22 -14.50 13.12 -4.78
CA TYR A 22 -13.75 11.88 -4.61
C TYR A 22 -13.01 11.55 -5.91
N THR A 23 -11.68 11.61 -5.88
CA THR A 23 -10.86 11.29 -7.06
C THR A 23 -10.32 9.87 -6.97
N ILE A 24 -10.48 9.09 -8.04
CA ILE A 24 -9.87 7.76 -8.21
C ILE A 24 -8.78 7.85 -9.27
N ILE A 25 -7.58 7.39 -8.94
CA ILE A 25 -6.46 7.26 -9.86
C ILE A 25 -6.27 5.79 -10.21
N ASP A 26 -6.52 5.41 -11.46
CA ASP A 26 -6.40 4.02 -11.93
C ASP A 26 -6.00 3.96 -13.41
N GLN A 27 -4.84 3.36 -13.70
CA GLN A 27 -4.30 3.24 -15.04
C GLN A 27 -5.16 2.35 -15.95
N SER A 28 -5.88 1.37 -15.39
CA SER A 28 -6.65 0.38 -16.15
C SER A 28 -7.97 0.97 -16.65
N LEU A 29 -8.12 1.04 -17.98
CA LEU A 29 -9.39 1.45 -18.61
C LEU A 29 -10.55 0.52 -18.21
N PHE A 30 -10.29 -0.78 -18.12
CA PHE A 30 -11.27 -1.77 -17.72
C PHE A 30 -11.75 -1.53 -16.27
N HIS A 31 -10.84 -1.29 -15.33
CA HIS A 31 -11.22 -1.01 -13.95
C HIS A 31 -11.93 0.32 -13.81
N ARG A 32 -11.49 1.38 -14.49
CA ARG A 32 -12.20 2.67 -14.53
C ARG A 32 -13.63 2.54 -15.06
N GLN A 33 -13.86 1.75 -16.10
CA GLN A 33 -15.21 1.45 -16.59
C GLN A 33 -16.07 0.78 -15.50
N ARG A 34 -15.58 -0.31 -14.90
CA ARG A 34 -16.31 -1.03 -13.84
C ARG A 34 -16.57 -0.20 -12.58
N GLN A 35 -15.63 0.68 -12.22
CA GLN A 35 -15.78 1.63 -11.13
C GLN A 35 -16.91 2.62 -11.43
N ARG A 36 -17.00 3.17 -12.65
CA ARG A 36 -18.12 4.05 -13.04
C ARG A 36 -19.46 3.35 -12.94
N GLU A 37 -19.53 2.07 -13.30
CA GLU A 37 -20.77 1.29 -13.16
C GLU A 37 -21.16 1.09 -11.70
N THR A 38 -20.19 0.73 -10.85
CA THR A 38 -20.39 0.57 -9.41
C THR A 38 -20.79 1.88 -8.73
N LEU A 39 -20.21 3.00 -9.16
CA LEU A 39 -20.38 4.32 -8.57
C LEU A 39 -21.45 5.18 -9.26
N ARG A 40 -22.33 4.58 -10.09
CA ARG A 40 -23.37 5.30 -10.84
C ARG A 40 -24.22 6.22 -9.95
N ALA A 41 -24.54 5.78 -8.73
CA ALA A 41 -25.37 6.52 -7.79
C ALA A 41 -24.69 7.79 -7.22
N ALA A 42 -23.35 7.81 -7.20
CA ALA A 42 -22.54 8.92 -6.70
C ALA A 42 -21.66 9.53 -7.81
N ALA A 43 -22.12 9.45 -9.07
CA ALA A 43 -21.32 9.84 -10.23
C ALA A 43 -21.00 11.35 -10.24
N ASP A 44 -21.84 12.17 -9.62
CA ASP A 44 -21.63 13.61 -9.43
C ASP A 44 -20.49 13.93 -8.45
N LYS A 45 -20.12 12.98 -7.59
CA LYS A 45 -19.04 13.11 -6.61
C LYS A 45 -17.70 12.61 -7.10
N VAL A 46 -17.66 11.79 -8.15
CA VAL A 46 -16.48 11.00 -8.50
C VAL A 46 -15.80 11.51 -9.76
N GLU A 47 -14.50 11.76 -9.66
CA GLU A 47 -13.62 11.99 -10.82
C GLU A 47 -12.62 10.84 -10.98
N GLN A 48 -12.23 10.55 -12.23
CA GLN A 48 -11.28 9.48 -12.54
C GLN A 48 -10.14 9.99 -13.41
N TYR A 49 -8.91 9.65 -13.02
CA TYR A 49 -7.70 9.88 -13.81
C TYR A 49 -6.91 8.58 -13.93
N ASP A 50 -6.03 8.49 -14.94
CA ASP A 50 -5.12 7.34 -15.11
C ASP A 50 -3.79 7.52 -14.36
N ASN A 51 -3.45 8.75 -13.99
CA ASN A 51 -2.12 9.06 -13.49
C ASN A 51 -2.18 10.23 -12.49
N VAL A 52 -1.50 10.07 -11.36
CA VAL A 52 -1.38 11.07 -10.30
C VAL A 52 -0.72 12.37 -10.80
N SER A 53 0.32 12.29 -11.61
CA SER A 53 1.03 13.45 -12.16
C SER A 53 0.15 14.26 -13.11
N ARG A 54 -0.65 13.57 -13.94
CA ARG A 54 -1.62 14.23 -14.82
C ARG A 54 -2.69 14.94 -14.00
N TRP A 55 -3.27 14.24 -13.02
CA TRP A 55 -4.27 14.81 -12.13
C TRP A 55 -3.75 16.06 -11.41
N LEU A 56 -2.55 16.02 -10.83
CA LEU A 56 -1.93 17.17 -10.17
C LEU A 56 -1.58 18.29 -11.14
N ALA A 57 -1.23 17.99 -12.39
CA ALA A 57 -1.00 19.02 -13.40
C ALA A 57 -2.30 19.76 -13.76
N GLU A 58 -3.44 19.06 -13.80
CA GLU A 58 -4.75 19.63 -14.13
C GLU A 58 -5.41 20.34 -12.92
N ARG A 59 -5.25 19.80 -11.70
CA ARG A 59 -5.94 20.27 -10.48
C ARG A 59 -5.05 21.09 -9.55
N GLY A 60 -3.74 21.07 -9.76
CA GLY A 60 -2.75 21.69 -8.88
C GLY A 60 -2.47 20.87 -7.61
N PRO A 61 -1.72 21.45 -6.66
CA PRO A 61 -1.42 20.83 -5.37
C PRO A 61 -2.68 20.41 -4.60
N PHE A 62 -2.62 19.26 -3.90
CA PHE A 62 -3.78 18.66 -3.24
C PHE A 62 -3.83 18.93 -1.73
N SER A 63 -5.06 19.14 -1.23
CA SER A 63 -5.41 19.14 0.19
C SER A 63 -6.63 18.26 0.40
N GLY A 64 -6.57 17.34 1.36
CA GLY A 64 -7.64 16.38 1.61
C GLY A 64 -7.13 15.05 2.17
N ILE A 65 -7.94 14.00 2.04
CA ILE A 65 -7.61 12.67 2.56
C ILE A 65 -7.28 11.75 1.39
N VAL A 66 -6.16 11.02 1.51
CA VAL A 66 -5.67 10.08 0.52
C VAL A 66 -5.74 8.67 1.09
N PHE A 67 -6.34 7.76 0.33
CA PHE A 67 -6.33 6.33 0.62
C PHE A 67 -5.43 5.63 -0.39
N SER A 68 -4.47 4.87 0.12
CA SER A 68 -3.55 4.04 -0.65
C SER A 68 -3.67 2.61 -0.14
N ASN A 69 -4.42 1.76 -0.84
CA ASN A 69 -4.60 0.36 -0.45
C ASN A 69 -3.96 -0.53 -1.50
N GLU A 70 -2.93 -1.30 -1.12
CA GLU A 70 -2.19 -2.20 -2.02
C GLU A 70 -1.72 -1.44 -3.27
N PHE A 71 -1.07 -0.30 -3.03
CA PHE A 71 -0.56 0.54 -4.11
C PHE A 71 0.96 0.44 -4.22
N PHE A 72 1.66 0.48 -3.07
CA PHE A 72 3.13 0.51 -3.09
C PHE A 72 3.74 -0.86 -3.35
N ASP A 73 3.04 -1.94 -3.02
CA ASP A 73 3.43 -3.33 -3.31
C ASP A 73 3.45 -3.67 -4.82
N ALA A 74 2.59 -3.01 -5.59
CA ALA A 74 2.43 -3.17 -7.03
C ALA A 74 3.37 -2.25 -7.83
N LEU A 75 4.10 -1.34 -7.18
CA LEU A 75 5.04 -0.47 -7.88
C LEU A 75 6.27 -1.25 -8.37
N PRO A 76 6.80 -0.93 -9.56
CA PRO A 76 8.00 -1.59 -10.07
C PRO A 76 9.20 -1.45 -9.12
N VAL A 77 9.93 -2.55 -8.97
CA VAL A 77 11.16 -2.63 -8.18
C VAL A 77 12.32 -3.11 -9.05
N HIS A 78 13.52 -2.67 -8.71
CA HIS A 78 14.74 -3.34 -9.15
C HIS A 78 15.06 -4.47 -8.19
N VAL A 79 15.78 -5.51 -8.63
CA VAL A 79 16.21 -6.59 -7.72
C VAL A 79 17.73 -6.63 -7.70
N ILE A 80 18.31 -6.64 -6.51
CA ILE A 80 19.75 -6.81 -6.33
C ILE A 80 20.05 -8.04 -5.49
N ALA A 81 21.21 -8.63 -5.72
CA ALA A 81 21.72 -9.77 -4.99
C ALA A 81 23.20 -9.56 -4.64
N LYS A 82 23.62 -10.08 -3.49
CA LYS A 82 25.05 -10.09 -3.13
C LYS A 82 25.61 -11.50 -3.26
N GLU A 83 26.61 -11.66 -4.11
CA GLU A 83 27.26 -12.95 -4.38
C GLU A 83 28.77 -12.77 -4.50
N GLN A 84 29.53 -13.64 -3.83
CA GLN A 84 30.98 -13.62 -3.78
C GLN A 84 31.54 -12.25 -3.39
N GLY A 85 30.86 -11.55 -2.47
CA GLY A 85 31.22 -10.20 -2.03
C GLY A 85 30.89 -9.06 -3.01
N ILE A 86 30.32 -9.36 -4.19
CA ILE A 86 29.95 -8.39 -5.22
C ILE A 86 28.43 -8.18 -5.20
N LEU A 87 27.99 -6.93 -5.34
CA LEU A 87 26.58 -6.62 -5.57
C LEU A 87 26.28 -6.70 -7.06
N TYR A 88 25.20 -7.40 -7.39
CA TYR A 88 24.67 -7.53 -8.73
C TYR A 88 23.25 -6.96 -8.80
N GLU A 89 22.91 -6.34 -9.92
CA GLU A 89 21.52 -6.10 -10.30
C GLU A 89 21.03 -7.27 -11.15
N CYS A 90 19.81 -7.73 -10.86
CA CYS A 90 19.17 -8.86 -11.53
C CYS A 90 18.27 -8.33 -12.65
N PHE A 91 18.53 -8.78 -13.87
CA PHE A 91 17.83 -8.43 -15.10
C PHE A 91 17.04 -9.63 -15.62
N VAL A 92 16.09 -9.36 -16.51
CA VAL A 92 15.35 -10.39 -17.25
C VAL A 92 15.89 -10.46 -18.67
N ALA A 93 16.27 -11.66 -19.10
CA ALA A 93 16.74 -11.94 -20.45
C ALA A 93 15.88 -13.00 -21.13
N ALA A 94 15.89 -13.02 -22.46
CA ALA A 94 15.25 -14.05 -23.25
C ALA A 94 16.30 -15.04 -23.76
N ARG A 95 16.23 -16.30 -23.32
CA ARG A 95 17.09 -17.41 -23.78
C ARG A 95 16.23 -18.58 -24.19
N ASP A 96 16.45 -19.12 -25.40
CA ASP A 96 15.77 -20.30 -25.93
C ASP A 96 14.23 -20.24 -25.83
N GLY A 97 13.66 -19.05 -26.08
CA GLY A 97 12.21 -18.82 -26.01
C GLY A 97 11.63 -18.79 -24.58
N ARG A 98 12.48 -18.68 -23.55
CA ARG A 98 12.09 -18.54 -22.14
C ARG A 98 12.67 -17.27 -21.54
N LEU A 99 11.98 -16.71 -20.56
CA LEU A 99 12.53 -15.66 -19.72
C LEU A 99 13.40 -16.29 -18.63
N VAL A 100 14.58 -15.72 -18.43
CA VAL A 100 15.52 -16.12 -17.39
C VAL A 100 16.04 -14.90 -16.66
N GLU A 101 16.47 -15.09 -15.42
CA GLU A 101 17.19 -14.06 -14.68
C GLU A 101 18.67 -14.08 -15.06
N GLU A 102 19.22 -12.90 -15.35
CA GLU A 102 20.65 -12.66 -15.51
C GLU A 102 21.12 -11.62 -14.49
N LYS A 103 22.42 -11.59 -14.21
CA LYS A 103 23.00 -10.70 -13.20
C LYS A 103 24.16 -9.94 -13.80
N GLU A 104 24.17 -8.64 -13.59
CA GLU A 104 25.29 -7.76 -13.96
C GLU A 104 25.80 -7.05 -12.70
N PRO A 105 27.12 -6.82 -12.58
CA PRO A 105 27.66 -6.04 -11.48
C PRO A 105 26.93 -4.71 -11.34
N LEU A 106 26.62 -4.32 -10.10
CA LEU A 106 25.82 -3.14 -9.83
C LEU A 106 26.52 -1.87 -10.34
N CYS A 107 25.98 -1.27 -11.41
CA CYS A 107 26.42 0.02 -11.96
C CYS A 107 25.35 1.11 -11.89
N ASN A 108 24.12 0.76 -11.49
CA ASN A 108 23.01 1.70 -11.37
C ASN A 108 23.20 2.63 -10.16
N LEU A 109 23.44 3.92 -10.44
CA LEU A 109 23.74 4.92 -9.42
C LEU A 109 22.53 5.25 -8.53
N ASP A 110 21.30 5.11 -9.02
CA ASP A 110 20.11 5.37 -8.21
C ASP A 110 19.88 4.26 -7.19
N ILE A 111 20.20 3.01 -7.54
CA ILE A 111 20.24 1.90 -6.58
C ILE A 111 21.35 2.12 -5.54
N ALA A 112 22.55 2.50 -5.97
CA ALA A 112 23.65 2.80 -5.04
C ALA A 112 23.28 3.94 -4.08
N ARG A 113 22.63 5.01 -4.59
CA ARG A 113 22.13 6.12 -3.78
C ARG A 113 21.07 5.65 -2.79
N TYR A 114 20.12 4.82 -3.22
CA TYR A 114 19.10 4.25 -2.34
C TYR A 114 19.73 3.49 -1.16
N LEU A 115 20.70 2.62 -1.43
CA LEU A 115 21.40 1.86 -0.38
C LEU A 115 22.13 2.78 0.60
N ALA A 116 22.79 3.83 0.09
CA ALA A 116 23.50 4.80 0.90
C ALA A 116 22.54 5.64 1.78
N GLU A 117 21.45 6.16 1.21
CA GLU A 117 20.41 6.90 1.93
C GLU A 117 19.78 6.07 3.05
N ARG A 118 19.60 4.77 2.81
CA ARG A 118 19.00 3.81 3.75
C ARG A 118 20.02 3.21 4.72
N GLY A 119 21.33 3.43 4.53
CA GLY A 119 22.38 2.77 5.31
C GLY A 119 22.34 1.25 5.23
N LEU A 120 21.86 0.69 4.11
CA LEU A 120 21.68 -0.75 3.94
C LEU A 120 22.93 -1.41 3.39
N SER A 121 23.24 -2.59 3.92
CA SER A 121 24.25 -3.49 3.37
C SER A 121 23.68 -4.90 3.33
N LEU A 122 23.87 -5.59 2.20
CA LEU A 122 23.40 -6.95 2.03
C LEU A 122 24.41 -7.95 2.63
N ALA A 123 23.90 -9.01 3.23
CA ALA A 123 24.66 -10.20 3.58
C ALA A 123 24.93 -11.06 2.33
N GLU A 124 25.95 -11.92 2.40
CA GLU A 124 26.27 -12.86 1.31
C GLU A 124 25.08 -13.80 1.01
N GLY A 125 24.71 -13.91 -0.26
CA GLY A 125 23.54 -14.65 -0.74
C GLY A 125 22.19 -13.99 -0.41
N GLN A 126 22.17 -12.75 0.08
CA GLN A 126 20.94 -11.99 0.28
C GLN A 126 20.46 -11.34 -1.02
N ARG A 127 19.14 -11.27 -1.18
CA ARG A 127 18.46 -10.51 -2.23
C ARG A 127 17.63 -9.38 -1.62
N LEU A 128 17.46 -8.30 -2.37
CA LEU A 128 16.68 -7.14 -1.96
C LEU A 128 15.98 -6.52 -3.16
N GLU A 129 14.69 -6.22 -3.02
CA GLU A 129 13.96 -5.35 -3.94
C GLU A 129 14.32 -3.89 -3.65
N VAL A 130 14.58 -3.07 -4.66
CA VAL A 130 14.90 -1.65 -4.54
C VAL A 130 13.77 -0.84 -5.18
N PRO A 131 12.86 -0.26 -4.37
CA PRO A 131 11.63 0.35 -4.85
C PRO A 131 11.85 1.80 -5.32
N LEU A 132 12.59 1.97 -6.42
CA LEU A 132 12.88 3.30 -6.98
C LEU A 132 11.60 4.05 -7.39
N ALA A 133 10.56 3.36 -7.88
CA ALA A 133 9.28 3.98 -8.21
C ALA A 133 8.58 4.56 -6.96
N ALA A 134 8.59 3.84 -5.83
CA ALA A 134 8.05 4.34 -4.57
C ALA A 134 8.87 5.54 -4.06
N ARG A 135 10.20 5.49 -4.18
CA ARG A 135 11.08 6.62 -3.87
C ARG A 135 10.72 7.85 -4.71
N SER A 136 10.57 7.70 -6.03
CA SER A 136 10.15 8.79 -6.91
C SER A 136 8.76 9.33 -6.57
N PHE A 137 7.79 8.46 -6.25
CA PHE A 137 6.47 8.92 -5.80
C PHE A 137 6.60 9.88 -4.61
N TRP A 138 7.34 9.50 -3.57
CA TRP A 138 7.49 10.36 -2.41
C TRP A 138 8.26 11.65 -2.71
N LEU A 139 9.34 11.58 -3.48
CA LEU A 139 10.18 12.76 -3.74
C LEU A 139 9.56 13.74 -4.76
N ASP A 140 8.81 13.24 -5.75
CA ASP A 140 8.26 14.04 -6.83
C ASP A 140 6.79 14.44 -6.58
N ILE A 141 5.98 13.52 -6.04
CA ILE A 141 4.54 13.71 -5.79
C ILE A 141 4.29 14.15 -4.34
N GLY A 142 5.03 13.61 -3.37
CA GLY A 142 4.92 13.97 -1.95
C GLY A 142 4.94 15.49 -1.66
N PRO A 143 5.74 16.31 -2.37
CA PRO A 143 5.74 17.77 -2.23
C PRO A 143 4.44 18.46 -2.68
N GLN A 144 3.67 17.86 -3.60
CA GLN A 144 2.45 18.43 -4.15
C GLN A 144 1.26 18.36 -3.18
N PHE A 145 1.39 17.62 -2.09
CA PHE A 145 0.42 17.63 -0.99
C PHE A 145 0.67 18.81 -0.05
N ARG A 146 -0.38 19.54 0.30
CA ARG A 146 -0.32 20.75 1.14
C ARG A 146 -0.88 20.51 2.54
N GLN A 147 -2.18 20.26 2.62
CA GLN A 147 -2.90 19.99 3.86
C GLN A 147 -3.58 18.63 3.71
N ALA A 148 -2.85 17.56 4.01
CA ALA A 148 -3.26 16.22 3.65
C ALA A 148 -3.05 15.21 4.78
N VAL A 149 -3.92 14.21 4.78
CA VAL A 149 -3.77 12.98 5.56
C VAL A 149 -3.72 11.82 4.57
N MET A 150 -2.79 10.90 4.74
CA MET A 150 -2.67 9.72 3.91
C MET A 150 -2.75 8.47 4.78
N VAL A 151 -3.66 7.56 4.43
CA VAL A 151 -3.77 6.23 5.03
C VAL A 151 -3.28 5.23 4.00
N THR A 152 -2.12 4.62 4.29
CA THR A 152 -1.50 3.60 3.44
C THR A 152 -1.67 2.24 4.10
N ILE A 153 -2.26 1.29 3.38
CA ILE A 153 -2.52 -0.08 3.82
C ILE A 153 -1.84 -1.01 2.81
N ASP A 154 -0.82 -1.73 3.26
CA ASP A 154 0.01 -2.56 2.40
C ASP A 154 0.65 -3.68 3.23
N TYR A 155 1.23 -4.69 2.59
CA TYR A 155 2.05 -5.69 3.30
C TYR A 155 3.52 -5.41 3.10
N GLY A 156 4.25 -5.40 4.20
CA GLY A 156 5.61 -4.90 4.18
C GLY A 156 6.53 -5.55 5.19
N TYR A 157 7.63 -4.85 5.44
CA TYR A 157 8.55 -5.13 6.53
C TYR A 157 9.35 -3.88 6.93
N THR A 158 9.82 -3.86 8.17
CA THR A 158 10.81 -2.89 8.68
C THR A 158 12.24 -3.34 8.37
N ASP A 159 13.20 -2.43 8.51
CA ASP A 159 14.64 -2.75 8.36
C ASP A 159 15.13 -3.75 9.40
N GLU A 160 14.47 -3.81 10.55
CA GLU A 160 14.72 -4.86 11.54
C GLU A 160 14.32 -6.23 11.02
N GLN A 161 13.12 -6.34 10.45
CA GLN A 161 12.62 -7.58 9.86
C GLN A 161 13.40 -7.97 8.59
N LEU A 162 13.92 -7.00 7.83
CA LEU A 162 14.80 -7.24 6.69
C LEU A 162 16.07 -8.01 7.08
N ARG A 163 16.57 -7.83 8.30
CA ARG A 163 17.76 -8.55 8.80
C ARG A 163 17.46 -10.01 9.18
N ALA A 164 16.19 -10.40 9.27
CA ALA A 164 15.81 -11.76 9.65
C ALA A 164 16.12 -12.78 8.53
N PRO A 165 16.49 -14.03 8.87
CA PRO A 165 16.76 -15.08 7.87
C PRO A 165 15.62 -15.30 6.87
N ALA A 166 14.37 -15.10 7.30
CA ALA A 166 13.18 -15.23 6.47
C ALA A 166 13.11 -14.24 5.29
N ARG A 167 13.92 -13.17 5.29
CA ARG A 167 13.99 -12.16 4.23
C ARG A 167 15.21 -12.30 3.33
N ARG A 168 16.00 -13.36 3.50
CA ARG A 168 17.23 -13.57 2.72
C ARG A 168 16.98 -13.66 1.22
N HIS A 169 15.85 -14.19 0.79
CA HIS A 169 15.52 -14.39 -0.63
C HIS A 169 14.68 -13.25 -1.23
N GLY A 170 14.56 -12.12 -0.53
CA GLY A 170 13.68 -11.04 -0.93
C GLY A 170 12.21 -11.37 -0.70
N SER A 171 11.35 -10.62 -1.37
CA SER A 171 9.90 -10.68 -1.27
C SER A 171 9.19 -10.72 -2.63
N LEU A 172 9.92 -10.53 -3.73
CA LEU A 172 9.36 -10.56 -5.08
C LEU A 172 8.72 -11.93 -5.39
N ARG A 173 7.46 -11.94 -5.80
CA ARG A 173 6.72 -13.17 -6.14
C ARG A 173 5.51 -12.90 -7.02
N GLY A 174 4.97 -13.95 -7.63
CA GLY A 174 3.73 -13.88 -8.38
C GLY A 174 2.53 -14.49 -7.65
N TYR A 175 1.32 -14.08 -8.04
CA TYR A 175 0.08 -14.77 -7.72
C TYR A 175 -0.65 -15.17 -9.01
N PHE A 176 -0.97 -16.46 -9.12
CA PHE A 176 -1.77 -17.01 -10.21
C PHE A 176 -3.00 -17.71 -9.66
N ARG A 177 -4.20 -17.23 -9.99
CA ARG A 177 -5.47 -17.81 -9.52
C ARG A 177 -5.50 -18.02 -7.99
N HIS A 178 -5.10 -17.00 -7.24
CA HIS A 178 -5.00 -17.00 -5.76
C HIS A 178 -3.99 -18.01 -5.19
N ARG A 179 -3.00 -18.44 -5.97
CA ARG A 179 -1.90 -19.29 -5.50
C ARG A 179 -0.58 -18.55 -5.66
N LEU A 180 0.24 -18.63 -4.61
CA LEU A 180 1.59 -18.09 -4.62
C LEU A 180 2.46 -18.85 -5.62
N VAL A 181 3.14 -18.11 -6.49
CA VAL A 181 4.14 -18.59 -7.44
C VAL A 181 5.46 -17.88 -7.12
N PRO A 182 6.46 -18.57 -6.55
CA PRO A 182 7.72 -17.93 -6.16
C PRO A 182 8.52 -17.36 -7.33
N ASP A 183 8.40 -17.95 -8.52
CA ASP A 183 9.11 -17.51 -9.72
C ASP A 183 8.31 -16.41 -10.45
N PRO A 184 8.77 -15.14 -10.44
CA PRO A 184 8.07 -14.04 -11.09
C PRO A 184 8.06 -14.16 -12.63
N LEU A 185 8.93 -14.98 -13.21
CA LEU A 185 9.04 -15.16 -14.67
C LEU A 185 8.19 -16.31 -15.20
N HIS A 186 7.47 -17.03 -14.33
CA HIS A 186 6.78 -18.26 -14.69
C HIS A 186 5.69 -18.08 -15.77
N ARG A 187 4.86 -17.03 -15.66
CA ARG A 187 3.76 -16.71 -16.58
C ARG A 187 3.56 -15.19 -16.77
N PRO A 188 4.41 -14.54 -17.58
CA PRO A 188 4.35 -13.10 -17.80
C PRO A 188 2.99 -12.67 -18.34
N GLY A 189 2.39 -11.65 -17.74
CA GLY A 189 1.08 -11.10 -18.14
C GLY A 189 -0.14 -11.89 -17.66
N GLU A 190 0.05 -13.10 -17.10
CA GLU A 190 -1.04 -13.89 -16.51
C GLU A 190 -1.02 -13.91 -14.97
N MET A 191 0.07 -13.43 -14.36
CA MET A 191 0.25 -13.37 -12.91
C MET A 191 0.30 -11.93 -12.45
N ASP A 192 -0.22 -11.71 -11.25
CA ASP A 192 0.01 -10.48 -10.51
C ASP A 192 1.38 -10.54 -9.82
N LEU A 193 2.17 -9.46 -9.89
CA LEU A 193 3.52 -9.42 -9.35
C LEU A 193 3.62 -8.50 -8.15
N THR A 194 4.15 -9.13 -7.10
CA THR A 194 4.34 -8.71 -5.72
C THR A 194 5.70 -8.24 -5.26
N ALA A 195 5.94 -7.05 -4.72
CA ALA A 195 7.00 -6.86 -3.73
C ALA A 195 6.47 -6.36 -2.37
N HIS A 196 7.03 -6.83 -1.26
CA HIS A 196 6.68 -6.25 0.06
C HIS A 196 7.15 -4.79 0.12
N VAL A 197 6.31 -3.96 0.74
CA VAL A 197 6.64 -2.57 1.06
C VAL A 197 7.75 -2.49 2.10
N GLN A 198 8.77 -1.66 1.82
CA GLN A 198 9.81 -1.33 2.80
C GLN A 198 9.37 -0.09 3.61
N TRP A 199 8.79 -0.32 4.78
CA TRP A 199 8.15 0.75 5.56
C TRP A 199 9.11 1.84 5.99
N ASP A 200 10.32 1.48 6.43
CA ASP A 200 11.32 2.47 6.83
C ASP A 200 11.84 3.30 5.64
N ALA A 201 11.73 2.78 4.40
CA ALA A 201 11.98 3.54 3.18
C ALA A 201 10.90 4.59 2.96
N ILE A 202 9.64 4.17 2.98
CA ILE A 202 8.48 5.06 2.81
C ILE A 202 8.51 6.17 3.87
N ARG A 203 8.71 5.81 5.13
CA ARG A 203 8.78 6.75 6.26
C ARG A 203 9.92 7.75 6.09
N LEU A 204 11.08 7.31 5.61
CA LEU A 204 12.21 8.19 5.32
C LEU A 204 11.87 9.22 4.24
N TYR A 205 11.37 8.79 3.09
CA TYR A 205 11.10 9.69 1.96
C TYR A 205 9.87 10.58 2.19
N ALA A 206 8.86 10.07 2.90
CA ALA A 206 7.75 10.88 3.39
C ALA A 206 8.25 12.03 4.27
N ARG A 207 9.10 11.74 5.27
CA ARG A 207 9.69 12.77 6.14
C ARG A 207 10.52 13.80 5.38
N GLN A 208 11.32 13.37 4.40
CA GLN A 208 12.12 14.27 3.56
C GLN A 208 11.25 15.26 2.76
N THR A 209 9.99 14.92 2.50
CA THR A 209 9.05 15.79 1.77
C THR A 209 8.04 16.49 2.69
N GLY A 210 8.31 16.52 3.99
CA GLY A 210 7.54 17.27 4.99
C GLY A 210 6.29 16.55 5.49
N TRP A 211 6.18 15.24 5.28
CA TRP A 211 5.16 14.43 5.93
C TRP A 211 5.61 13.98 7.31
N GLU A 212 4.67 13.99 8.24
CA GLU A 212 4.83 13.52 9.61
C GLU A 212 4.06 12.21 9.78
N GLU A 213 4.66 11.25 10.48
CA GLU A 213 3.97 10.02 10.85
C GLU A 213 3.04 10.28 12.03
N VAL A 214 1.79 9.85 11.88
CA VAL A 214 0.76 9.89 12.93
C VAL A 214 0.68 8.55 13.64
N ALA A 215 0.65 7.45 12.87
CA ALA A 215 0.61 6.10 13.41
C ALA A 215 1.18 5.09 12.42
N PHE A 216 1.82 4.05 12.94
CA PHE A 216 2.21 2.86 12.19
C PHE A 216 1.80 1.62 12.99
N LEU A 217 0.81 0.89 12.49
CA LEU A 217 0.13 -0.18 13.22
C LEU A 217 -0.05 -1.40 12.30
N ARG A 218 -0.12 -2.60 12.87
CA ARG A 218 -0.69 -3.73 12.14
C ARG A 218 -2.16 -3.48 11.82
N GLN A 219 -2.66 -4.02 10.71
CA GLN A 219 -4.03 -3.82 10.26
C GLN A 219 -5.09 -4.27 11.27
N ASP A 220 -4.88 -5.40 11.95
CA ASP A 220 -5.79 -5.88 13.00
C ASP A 220 -5.95 -4.85 14.13
N ARG A 221 -4.84 -4.25 14.56
CA ARG A 221 -4.83 -3.21 15.60
C ARG A 221 -5.46 -1.91 15.13
N PHE A 222 -5.16 -1.48 13.91
CA PHE A 222 -5.79 -0.33 13.30
C PHE A 222 -7.31 -0.48 13.25
N LEU A 223 -7.82 -1.61 12.75
CA LEU A 223 -9.26 -1.85 12.64
C LEU A 223 -9.94 -1.89 14.01
N LEU A 224 -9.34 -2.55 15.00
CA LEU A 224 -9.86 -2.56 16.36
C LEU A 224 -9.90 -1.16 16.97
N ALA A 225 -8.80 -0.39 16.86
CA ALA A 225 -8.73 0.98 17.38
C ALA A 225 -9.66 1.96 16.65
N ALA A 226 -9.98 1.68 15.38
CA ALA A 226 -10.96 2.42 14.58
C ALA A 226 -12.42 2.10 14.95
N GLY A 227 -12.68 1.16 15.88
CA GLY A 227 -14.02 0.85 16.37
C GLY A 227 -14.73 -0.28 15.61
N LEU A 228 -13.99 -1.16 14.94
CA LEU A 228 -14.58 -2.28 14.18
C LEU A 228 -15.54 -3.14 15.03
N LEU A 229 -15.25 -3.31 16.32
CA LEU A 229 -16.11 -4.10 17.23
C LEU A 229 -17.45 -3.43 17.50
N ASP A 230 -17.48 -2.10 17.60
CA ASP A 230 -18.71 -1.34 17.87
C ASP A 230 -19.64 -1.38 16.66
N GLU A 231 -19.09 -1.15 15.46
CA GLU A 231 -19.81 -1.28 14.19
C GLU A 231 -20.35 -2.72 14.02
N TRP A 232 -19.58 -3.72 14.41
CA TRP A 232 -20.00 -5.12 14.35
C TRP A 232 -21.13 -5.46 15.34
N ALA A 233 -21.06 -4.94 16.58
CA ALA A 233 -22.09 -5.16 17.59
C ALA A 233 -23.44 -4.54 17.17
N VAL A 234 -23.39 -3.35 16.56
CA VAL A 234 -24.58 -2.68 16.00
C VAL A 234 -25.18 -3.53 14.87
N SER A 235 -24.37 -4.04 13.95
CA SER A 235 -24.84 -4.91 12.86
C SER A 235 -25.51 -6.20 13.37
N LYS A 236 -25.02 -6.81 14.47
CA LYS A 236 -25.62 -8.03 15.03
C LYS A 236 -26.92 -7.83 15.76
N SER A 237 -27.14 -6.65 16.35
CA SER A 237 -28.42 -6.33 16.98
C SER A 237 -29.61 -6.36 15.99
N ALA A 238 -29.34 -6.21 14.69
CA ALA A 238 -30.32 -6.31 13.63
C ALA A 238 -30.65 -7.76 13.19
N GLU A 239 -29.80 -8.75 13.49
CA GLU A 239 -29.86 -10.11 12.91
C GLU A 239 -29.60 -11.25 13.94
N LEU A 240 -30.19 -11.15 15.12
CA LEU A 240 -29.90 -11.99 16.31
C LEU A 240 -30.05 -13.53 16.18
N PHE A 241 -30.52 -14.09 15.07
CA PHE A 241 -30.71 -15.54 14.89
C PHE A 241 -30.16 -16.13 13.58
N ALA A 242 -29.35 -15.39 12.83
CA ALA A 242 -28.75 -15.90 11.60
C ALA A 242 -27.47 -16.74 11.86
N PRO A 243 -27.18 -17.78 11.06
CA PRO A 243 -25.85 -18.41 11.04
C PRO A 243 -24.78 -17.37 10.70
N PRO A 244 -23.50 -17.56 11.13
CA PRO A 244 -22.45 -16.56 10.92
C PRO A 244 -22.39 -16.15 9.45
N SER A 245 -22.63 -14.86 9.21
CA SER A 245 -22.73 -14.29 7.87
C SER A 245 -21.39 -14.40 7.13
N ARG A 246 -21.40 -14.10 5.83
CA ARG A 246 -20.15 -13.96 5.07
C ARG A 246 -19.28 -12.86 5.67
N GLU A 247 -19.89 -11.81 6.22
CA GLU A 247 -19.21 -10.70 6.89
C GLU A 247 -18.54 -11.16 8.18
N ASP A 248 -19.20 -11.98 9.01
CA ASP A 248 -18.61 -12.57 10.22
C ASP A 248 -17.31 -13.35 9.91
N ARG A 249 -17.27 -14.06 8.78
CA ARG A 249 -16.06 -14.77 8.34
C ARG A 249 -14.99 -13.83 7.80
N MET A 250 -15.36 -12.80 7.04
CA MET A 250 -14.42 -11.80 6.51
C MET A 250 -13.81 -10.96 7.64
N LEU A 251 -14.61 -10.54 8.63
CA LEU A 251 -14.15 -9.82 9.81
C LEU A 251 -13.18 -10.65 10.64
N ARG A 252 -13.49 -11.93 10.85
CA ARG A 252 -12.54 -12.85 11.49
C ARG A 252 -11.25 -12.98 10.67
N ALA A 253 -11.32 -13.06 9.34
CA ALA A 253 -10.11 -13.10 8.51
C ALA A 253 -9.29 -11.79 8.53
N LEU A 254 -9.92 -10.65 8.84
CA LEU A 254 -9.30 -9.34 8.97
C LEU A 254 -8.72 -9.06 10.36
N VAL A 255 -9.09 -9.83 11.39
CA VAL A 255 -8.66 -9.61 12.78
C VAL A 255 -7.90 -10.81 13.36
N ALA A 256 -8.19 -12.04 12.92
CA ALA A 256 -7.57 -13.24 13.46
C ALA A 256 -6.12 -13.39 13.00
N ASP A 257 -5.27 -13.86 13.93
CA ASP A 257 -3.80 -13.97 13.81
C ASP A 257 -3.35 -15.07 12.81
N ASP A 258 -4.30 -15.83 12.26
CA ASP A 258 -4.14 -16.86 11.24
C ASP A 258 -4.58 -16.42 9.82
N GLY A 259 -5.06 -15.17 9.67
CA GLY A 259 -5.56 -14.59 8.42
C GLY A 259 -4.58 -13.69 7.65
N ILE A 260 -5.11 -13.04 6.61
CA ILE A 260 -4.38 -12.08 5.75
C ILE A 260 -3.89 -10.86 6.55
N SER A 261 -4.62 -10.47 7.60
CA SER A 261 -4.36 -9.28 8.41
C SER A 261 -3.01 -9.27 9.14
N ARG A 262 -2.40 -10.44 9.38
CA ARG A 262 -1.08 -10.51 10.03
C ARG A 262 0.05 -9.92 9.17
N PHE A 263 -0.17 -9.83 7.87
CA PHE A 263 0.85 -9.37 6.93
C PHE A 263 0.69 -7.90 6.54
N PHE A 264 -0.45 -7.29 6.85
CA PHE A 264 -0.73 -5.91 6.50
C PHE A 264 -0.41 -4.96 7.65
N ASP A 265 0.23 -3.86 7.29
CA ASP A 265 0.44 -2.72 8.17
C ASP A 265 -0.28 -1.50 7.61
N VAL A 266 -0.59 -0.56 8.50
CA VAL A 266 -1.27 0.69 8.22
C VAL A 266 -0.35 1.82 8.67
N LEU A 267 0.06 2.64 7.70
CA LEU A 267 0.80 3.87 7.93
C LEU A 267 -0.14 5.07 7.72
N ILE A 268 -0.33 5.85 8.78
CA ILE A 268 -1.05 7.13 8.72
C ILE A 268 -0.02 8.26 8.76
N GLY A 269 0.00 9.07 7.70
CA GLY A 269 0.83 10.27 7.61
C GLY A 269 -0.02 11.54 7.52
N GLN A 270 0.50 12.65 8.01
CA GLN A 270 -0.09 13.98 7.87
C GLN A 270 0.92 14.97 7.28
N LYS A 271 0.42 16.01 6.61
CA LYS A 271 1.24 17.13 6.13
C LYS A 271 0.43 18.41 6.14
N GLY A 272 0.98 19.49 6.70
CA GLY A 272 0.33 20.81 6.77
C GLY A 272 -1.00 20.86 7.53
N VAL A 273 -1.32 19.79 8.27
CA VAL A 273 -2.44 19.66 9.20
C VAL A 273 -1.94 18.99 10.47
N LYS A 274 -2.61 19.23 11.59
CA LYS A 274 -2.36 18.53 12.84
C LYS A 274 -3.63 17.82 13.26
N LEU A 275 -3.63 16.50 13.10
CA LEU A 275 -4.75 15.69 13.57
C LEU A 275 -4.77 15.67 15.11
N PRO A 276 -5.95 15.77 15.74
CA PRO A 276 -6.10 15.51 17.16
C PRO A 276 -5.98 13.99 17.39
N ILE A 277 -4.77 13.49 17.59
CA ILE A 277 -4.47 12.05 17.66
C ILE A 277 -5.37 11.27 18.63
N PRO A 278 -5.75 11.78 19.82
CA PRO A 278 -6.67 11.06 20.69
C PRO A 278 -8.07 10.87 20.08
N ASP A 279 -8.52 11.83 19.25
CA ASP A 279 -9.90 11.90 18.77
C ASP A 279 -10.11 11.12 17.46
N ILE A 280 -9.04 10.65 16.80
CA ILE A 280 -9.15 9.86 15.57
C ILE A 280 -9.40 8.37 15.84
N TRP A 281 -9.31 7.93 17.10
CA TRP A 281 -9.52 6.53 17.51
C TRP A 281 -10.81 6.39 18.29
N ALA A 282 -11.66 5.45 17.88
CA ALA A 282 -12.88 5.13 18.61
C ALA A 282 -12.60 4.28 19.86
N ALA A 283 -11.59 3.41 19.78
CA ALA A 283 -11.21 2.48 20.85
C ALA A 283 -9.67 2.49 21.07
N PRO A 284 -9.11 3.57 21.64
CA PRO A 284 -7.66 3.77 21.78
C PRO A 284 -6.96 2.70 22.64
N GLU A 285 -7.68 1.92 23.45
CA GLU A 285 -7.15 0.80 24.23
C GLU A 285 -6.57 -0.34 23.37
N PHE A 286 -6.85 -0.38 22.07
CA PHE A 286 -6.28 -1.35 21.13
C PHE A 286 -4.97 -0.88 20.49
N LEU A 287 -4.53 0.34 20.78
CA LEU A 287 -3.22 0.86 20.37
C LEU A 287 -2.09 0.21 21.19
N PRO A 288 -0.87 0.10 20.61
CA PRO A 288 0.30 -0.46 21.30
C PRO A 288 0.83 0.41 22.44
#